data_AF-A0A7X0GKH9-F1
#
_entry.id   AF-A0A7X0GKH9-F1
#
_cell.length_a   1.000
_cell.length_b   1.000
_cell.length_c   1.000
_cell.angle_alpha   90.00
_cell.angle_beta   90.00
_cell.angle_gamma   90.00
#
_symmetry.space_group_name_H-M   'P 1'
#
loop_
_entity.id
_entity.type
_entity.pdbx_description
1 polymer ?
#
loop_
_entity_poly.entity_id
_entity_poly.type
_entity_poly.pdbx_seq_one_letter_code
_entity_poly.pdbx_strand_id
1 'polypeptide(L)' 'MIAQLEVLGGTKKTDSGYYSYHAGPVSLYANGACVRFLGQVGTTGDNSDWGHCG' A
#
# COMPACT_ATOMS: atom_id res chain seq x y z
N MET A 1 -10.38 1.15 7.96
CA MET A 1 -9.00 1.53 7.58
C MET A 1 -8.75 1.05 6.16
N ILE A 2 -7.80 1.64 5.44
CA ILE A 2 -7.38 1.12 4.13
C ILE A 2 -5.85 0.93 4.15
N ALA A 3 -5.39 -0.11 3.46
CA ALA A 3 -4.01 -0.33 3.09
C ALA A 3 -3.94 -0.41 1.56
N GLN A 4 -3.08 0.40 0.95
CA GLN A 4 -2.87 0.43 -0.48
C GLN A 4 -1.41 0.11 -0.76
N LEU A 5 -1.18 -0.73 -1.76
CA LEU A 5 0.15 -1.00 -2.30
C LEU A 5 0.09 -0.73 -3.80
N GLU A 6 0.98 0.12 -4.26
CA GLU A 6 1.04 0.52 -5.66
C GLU A 6 2.44 0.25 -6.20
N VAL A 7 2.50 -0.45 -7.34
CA VAL A 7 3.73 -0.71 -8.07
C VAL A 7 3.87 0.31 -9.20
N LEU A 8 5.02 0.97 -9.27
CA LEU A 8 5.33 1.97 -10.29
C LEU A 8 5.35 1.28 -11.66
N GLY A 9 4.45 1.70 -12.55
CA GLY A 9 4.28 1.07 -13.88
C GLY A 9 3.60 -0.31 -13.83
N GLY A 10 3.06 -0.73 -12.69
CA GLY A 10 2.43 -2.03 -12.49
C GLY A 10 1.01 -1.95 -11.96
N THR A 11 0.64 -2.94 -11.14
CA THR A 11 -0.71 -3.07 -10.58
C THR A 11 -0.81 -2.37 -9.23
N LYS A 12 -1.93 -1.67 -8.99
CA LYS A 12 -2.29 -1.15 -7.67
C LYS A 12 -3.26 -2.11 -6.99
N LYS A 13 -3.00 -2.45 -5.73
CA LYS A 13 -3.89 -3.26 -4.89
C LYS A 13 -4.31 -2.43 -3.70
N THR A 14 -5.62 -2.36 -3.51
CA THR A 14 -6.23 -1.67 -2.37
C THR A 14 -6.92 -2.71 -1.53
N ASP A 15 -6.51 -2.80 -0.29
CA ASP A 15 -7.17 -3.59 0.71
C ASP A 15 -7.91 -2.66 1.67
N SER A 16 -9.24 -2.68 1.55
CA SER A 16 -10.14 -1.89 2.39
C SER A 16 -10.80 -2.81 3.41
N GLY A 17 -10.06 -3.15 4.47
CA GLY A 17 -10.55 -3.96 5.59
C GLY A 17 -10.69 -3.19 6.90
N TYR A 18 -11.59 -3.65 7.77
CA TYR A 18 -11.70 -3.15 9.14
C TYR A 18 -10.59 -3.76 10.00
N TYR A 19 -9.41 -3.16 9.94
CA TYR A 19 -8.28 -3.59 10.74
C TYR A 19 -8.21 -2.79 12.04
N SER A 20 -8.21 -3.49 13.18
CA SER A 20 -8.23 -2.87 14.51
C SER A 20 -6.85 -2.45 15.01
N TYR A 21 -5.76 -2.95 14.39
CA TYR A 21 -4.40 -2.77 14.92
C TYR A 21 -3.32 -2.65 13.83
N HIS A 22 -3.42 -3.40 12.74
CA HIS A 22 -2.54 -3.30 11.57
C HIS A 22 -3.37 -3.31 10.30
N ALA A 23 -3.35 -2.23 9.51
CA ALA A 23 -3.97 -2.23 8.19
C ALA A 23 -3.46 -3.46 7.41
N GLY A 24 -4.36 -4.32 6.96
CA GLY A 24 -4.07 -5.74 6.71
C GLY A 24 -3.08 -6.01 5.58
N PRO A 25 -2.71 -7.29 5.41
CA PRO A 25 -1.63 -7.68 4.53
C PRO A 25 -1.99 -7.40 3.07
N VAL A 26 -1.51 -6.26 2.56
CA VAL A 26 -1.51 -5.96 1.14
C VAL A 26 -0.17 -6.41 0.55
N SER A 27 -0.21 -7.47 -0.25
CA SER A 27 0.96 -8.00 -0.94
C SER A 27 0.76 -7.93 -2.45
N LEU A 28 1.77 -7.41 -3.16
CA LEU A 28 1.84 -7.33 -4.61
C LEU A 28 3.21 -7.80 -5.09
N TYR A 29 3.22 -8.39 -6.28
CA TYR A 29 4.45 -8.77 -6.95
C TYR A 29 5.02 -7.54 -7.66
N ALA A 30 6.22 -7.11 -7.27
CA ALA A 30 6.84 -5.86 -7.74
C ALA A 30 8.31 -6.07 -8.16
N ASN A 31 8.58 -7.14 -8.90
CA ASN A 31 9.94 -7.44 -9.35
C ASN A 31 10.44 -6.35 -10.32
N GLY A 32 11.54 -5.68 -9.95
CA GLY A 32 12.16 -4.63 -10.76
C GLY A 32 11.42 -3.28 -10.80
N ALA A 33 10.44 -3.06 -9.90
CA ALA A 33 9.63 -1.86 -9.89
C ALA A 33 9.56 -1.26 -8.48
N CYS A 34 9.54 0.08 -8.40
CA CYS A 34 9.33 0.78 -7.13
C CYS A 34 7.92 0.50 -6.60
N VAL A 35 7.78 0.31 -5.30
CA VAL A 35 6.47 0.25 -4.64
C VAL A 35 6.28 1.41 -3.68
N ARG A 36 5.03 1.84 -3.51
CA ARG A 36 4.63 2.72 -2.42
C ARG A 36 3.46 2.14 -1.65
N PHE A 37 3.47 2.38 -0.36
CA PHE A 37 2.43 2.00 0.58
C PHE A 37 1.64 3.25 0.98
N LEU A 38 0.32 3.12 1.06
CA LEU A 38 -0.58 4.16 1.53
C LEU A 38 -1.49 3.57 2.60
N GLY A 39 -1.57 4.20 3.75
CA GLY A 39 -2.44 3.80 4.85
C GLY A 39 -3.42 4.92 5.18
N GLN A 40 -4.70 4.61 5.35
CA GLN A 40 -5.69 5.59 5.82
C GLN A 40 -6.52 5.04 6.98
N VAL A 41 -6.61 5.83 8.04
CA VAL A 41 -7.42 5.57 9.22
C VAL A 41 -8.41 6.73 9.41
N GLY A 42 -9.69 6.47 9.14
CA GLY A 42 -10.70 7.54 9.15
C GLY A 42 -10.42 8.58 8.05
N THR A 43 -10.22 9.84 8.46
CA THR A 43 -9.85 10.96 7.59
C THR A 43 -8.34 11.22 7.53
N THR A 44 -7.54 10.57 8.38
CA THR A 44 -6.09 10.72 8.40
C THR A 44 -5.46 9.66 7.52
N GLY A 45 -4.76 10.09 6.47
CA GLY A 45 -4.00 9.23 5.57
C GLY A 45 -2.54 9.59 5.60
N ASP A 46 -1.69 8.58 5.46
CA ASP A 46 -0.27 8.73 5.28
C ASP A 46 0.18 7.89 4.07
N ASN A 47 1.10 8.43 3.29
CA ASN A 47 1.64 7.82 2.10
C ASN A 47 3.15 7.82 2.15
N SER A 48 3.73 6.64 1.95
CA SER A 48 5.16 6.52 1.74
C SER A 48 5.53 6.98 0.32
N ASP A 49 6.72 7.56 0.21
CA ASP A 49 7.36 7.78 -1.08
C ASP A 49 7.67 6.44 -1.77
N TRP A 50 7.98 6.50 -3.07
CA TRP A 50 8.38 5.33 -3.84
C TRP A 50 9.67 4.74 -3.27
N GLY A 51 9.59 3.49 -2.83
CA GLY A 51 10.71 2.73 -2.28
C GLY A 51 10.76 1.32 -2.83
N HIS A 52 11.71 0.51 -2.36
CA HIS A 52 11.83 -0.91 -2.75
C HIS A 52 11.85 -1.13 -4.27
N CYS A 53 12.62 -0.28 -4.97
CA CYS A 53 12.80 -0.30 -6.41
C CYS A 53 13.77 -1.41 -6.84
N GLY A 54 13.29 -2.66 -6.87
CA GLY A 54 14.08 -3.83 -7.30
C GLY A 54 14.46 -4.76 -6.18
#